data_AF-A0A9X3A7M8-F1
#
_entry.id   AF-A0A9X3A7M8-F1
#
_cell.length_a   1.000
_cell.length_b   1.000
_cell.length_c   1.000
_cell.angle_alpha   90.00
_cell.angle_beta   90.00
_cell.angle_gamma   90.00
#
_symmetry.space_group_name_H-M   'P 1'
#
loop_
_entity.id
_entity.type
_entity.pdbx_description
1 polymer ?
#
loop_
_entity_poly.entity_id
_entity_poly.type
_entity_poly.pdbx_seq_one_letter_code
_entity_poly.pdbx_strand_id
1 'polypeptide(L)'
;MSPVEVPLLVVGGGIGGLATALSAARRGLPAHVLERSAEFGEIGAGLQLGPNASRALDELGVLDDVLPLAVRPGAGVLRDAVSGRELTRLDLGAAFRARYGYPYLVMHRGDLLDVLLEHCEAHHLITLEAGRAVVSSEVRADGADVTCADGTTYRAGTLLAADGLGSGLRRHLSDDDPVCSGYAAYRGTAPRDEDASDDVVLWIGPGLHLVRYPVRAGALVNQVAVFRSPRFHAGEAEWGGVDELDEAFAGTCGPVRDAVARVGRDRHWAMHDREPLDTWVTGRLALLGDAAHPMLQYLGQGACQALEDAVALGRVLPGGDLEAFQRARLPKAVRCQTSARPWGDLWHTADPLLTAVRDRMFALRAHDDYTELDWLYAGPDGPGPA
;
A
#
# COMPACT_ATOMS: atom_id res chain seq x y z
N MET A 1 -24.97 -6.27 -27.87
CA MET A 1 -23.86 -5.50 -28.48
C MET A 1 -22.70 -6.45 -28.67
N SER A 2 -21.91 -6.29 -29.73
CA SER A 2 -20.66 -7.07 -29.86
C SER A 2 -19.66 -6.64 -28.79
N PRO A 3 -18.85 -7.56 -28.23
CA PRO A 3 -17.87 -7.23 -27.22
C PRO A 3 -16.80 -6.28 -27.77
N VAL A 4 -16.29 -5.40 -26.91
CA VAL A 4 -15.12 -4.57 -27.22
C VAL A 4 -13.87 -5.44 -27.14
N GLU A 5 -13.17 -5.61 -28.25
CA GLU A 5 -11.93 -6.38 -28.33
C GLU A 5 -10.75 -5.53 -27.82
N VAL A 6 -10.04 -6.02 -26.81
CA VAL A 6 -8.89 -5.34 -26.21
C VAL A 6 -7.73 -6.31 -26.02
N PRO A 7 -6.48 -5.93 -26.33
CA PRO A 7 -5.34 -6.81 -26.10
C PRO A 7 -5.06 -7.03 -24.60
N LEU A 8 -5.20 -5.98 -23.80
CA LEU A 8 -4.98 -5.99 -22.36
C LEU A 8 -6.08 -5.22 -21.64
N LEU A 9 -6.75 -5.87 -20.70
CA LEU A 9 -7.76 -5.26 -19.84
C LEU A 9 -7.28 -5.28 -18.38
N VAL A 10 -7.24 -4.12 -17.76
CA VAL A 10 -6.92 -3.92 -16.35
C VAL A 10 -8.20 -3.53 -15.62
N VAL A 11 -8.58 -4.30 -14.60
CA VAL A 11 -9.78 -4.04 -13.80
C VAL A 11 -9.35 -3.47 -12.45
N GLY A 12 -9.69 -2.20 -12.22
CA GLY A 12 -9.31 -1.40 -11.06
C GLY A 12 -8.44 -0.20 -11.45
N GLY A 13 -8.90 1.02 -11.17
CA GLY A 13 -8.23 2.28 -11.47
C GLY A 13 -7.43 2.88 -10.32
N GLY A 14 -7.03 2.07 -9.33
CA GLY A 14 -6.13 2.51 -8.25
C GLY A 14 -4.66 2.56 -8.70
N ILE A 15 -3.76 2.88 -7.75
CA ILE A 15 -2.31 2.99 -7.99
C ILE A 15 -1.75 1.81 -8.79
N GLY A 16 -2.07 0.56 -8.37
CA GLY A 16 -1.56 -0.63 -9.05
C GLY A 16 -2.05 -0.78 -10.49
N GLY A 17 -3.31 -0.46 -10.74
CA GLY A 17 -3.92 -0.58 -12.07
C GLY A 17 -3.39 0.47 -13.05
N LEU A 18 -3.36 1.73 -12.65
CA LEU A 18 -2.81 2.83 -13.46
C LEU A 18 -1.31 2.63 -13.73
N ALA A 19 -0.53 2.27 -12.70
CA ALA A 19 0.89 1.97 -12.88
C ALA A 19 1.13 0.82 -13.86
N THR A 20 0.28 -0.22 -13.82
CA THR A 20 0.40 -1.37 -14.73
C THR A 20 0.05 -1.00 -16.17
N ALA A 21 -1.00 -0.21 -16.37
CA ALA A 21 -1.36 0.31 -17.68
C ALA A 21 -0.22 1.14 -18.29
N LEU A 22 0.36 2.04 -17.49
CA LEU A 22 1.52 2.84 -17.88
C LEU A 22 2.73 1.96 -18.23
N SER A 23 3.04 0.97 -17.39
CA SER A 23 4.14 0.03 -17.61
C SER A 23 4.02 -0.77 -18.91
N ALA A 24 2.80 -1.20 -19.26
CA ALA A 24 2.48 -1.91 -20.49
C ALA A 24 2.55 -1.00 -21.72
N ALA A 25 1.95 0.19 -21.63
CA ALA A 25 1.89 1.17 -22.72
C ALA A 25 3.28 1.67 -23.12
N ARG A 26 4.18 1.92 -22.15
CA ARG A 26 5.57 2.30 -22.42
C ARG A 26 6.38 1.20 -23.12
N ARG A 27 5.88 -0.03 -23.12
CA ARG A 27 6.44 -1.18 -23.87
C ARG A 27 5.67 -1.50 -25.14
N GLY A 28 4.78 -0.59 -25.57
CA GLY A 28 4.07 -0.68 -26.83
C GLY A 28 2.81 -1.54 -26.81
N LEU A 29 2.34 -1.99 -25.63
CA LEU A 29 1.07 -2.73 -25.52
C LEU A 29 -0.08 -1.77 -25.19
N PRO A 30 -1.13 -1.71 -26.02
CA PRO A 30 -2.34 -0.97 -25.67
C PRO A 30 -2.97 -1.54 -24.40
N ALA A 31 -3.32 -0.67 -23.45
CA ALA A 31 -3.92 -1.06 -22.18
C ALA A 31 -5.27 -0.37 -22.03
N HIS A 32 -6.28 -1.13 -21.60
CA HIS A 32 -7.60 -0.61 -21.31
C HIS A 32 -7.87 -0.75 -19.81
N VAL A 33 -8.16 0.33 -19.11
CA VAL A 33 -8.39 0.34 -17.65
C VAL A 33 -9.87 0.60 -17.36
N LEU A 34 -10.47 -0.27 -16.56
CA LEU A 34 -11.84 -0.11 -16.07
C LEU A 34 -11.81 0.26 -14.58
N GLU A 35 -12.46 1.36 -14.21
CA GLU A 35 -12.68 1.76 -12.83
C GLU A 35 -14.16 1.77 -12.50
N ARG A 36 -14.55 1.17 -11.37
CA ARG A 36 -15.96 1.08 -10.95
C ARG A 36 -16.55 2.43 -10.53
N SER A 37 -15.73 3.30 -9.96
CA SER A 37 -16.12 4.62 -9.47
C SER A 37 -16.43 5.54 -10.64
N ALA A 38 -17.34 6.50 -10.46
CA ALA A 38 -17.75 7.41 -11.53
C ALA A 38 -16.61 8.28 -12.05
N GLU A 39 -15.58 8.51 -11.23
CA GLU A 39 -14.38 9.25 -11.54
C GLU A 39 -13.16 8.49 -10.98
N PHE A 40 -12.01 8.67 -11.62
CA PHE A 40 -10.73 8.22 -11.05
C PHE A 40 -10.39 9.14 -9.88
N GLY A 41 -10.20 8.55 -8.70
CA GLY A 41 -9.88 9.31 -7.51
C GLY A 41 -9.69 8.41 -6.30
N GLU A 42 -9.00 8.93 -5.30
CA GLU A 42 -8.81 8.25 -4.02
C GLU A 42 -9.18 9.20 -2.88
N ILE A 43 -9.96 8.70 -1.92
CA ILE A 43 -10.11 9.36 -0.62
C ILE A 43 -8.81 9.10 0.15
N GLY A 44 -7.87 10.03 -0.01
CA GLY A 44 -6.49 9.83 0.37
C GLY A 44 -6.21 10.06 1.86
N ALA A 45 -5.32 9.22 2.38
CA ALA A 45 -4.46 9.57 3.50
C ALA A 45 -3.02 9.63 2.98
N GLY A 46 -2.08 9.96 3.86
CA GLY A 46 -0.66 9.79 3.55
C GLY A 46 -0.33 8.33 3.20
N LEU A 47 0.72 8.16 2.41
CA LEU A 47 1.38 6.90 2.18
C LEU A 47 2.89 7.07 2.29
N GLN A 48 3.58 5.95 2.50
CA GLN A 48 5.02 5.88 2.58
C GLN A 48 5.54 5.04 1.42
N LEU A 49 6.61 5.50 0.77
CA LEU A 49 7.25 4.87 -0.38
C LEU A 49 8.70 4.60 -0.04
N GLY A 50 9.02 3.32 0.16
CA GLY A 50 10.41 2.90 0.32
C GLY A 50 11.20 3.02 -1.00
N PRO A 51 12.53 2.84 -0.95
CA PRO A 51 13.40 2.87 -2.15
C PRO A 51 12.93 1.94 -3.27
N ASN A 52 12.34 0.81 -2.92
CA ASN A 52 11.77 -0.13 -3.88
C ASN A 52 10.62 0.46 -4.71
N ALA A 53 9.75 1.26 -4.09
CA ALA A 53 8.68 1.97 -4.77
C ALA A 53 9.19 3.17 -5.55
N SER A 54 10.11 3.96 -4.96
CA SER A 54 10.77 5.06 -5.66
C SER A 54 11.48 4.59 -6.94
N ARG A 55 12.17 3.44 -6.89
CA ARG A 55 12.74 2.79 -8.07
C ARG A 55 11.70 2.36 -9.09
N ALA A 56 10.57 1.81 -8.63
CA ALA A 56 9.49 1.42 -9.53
C ALA A 56 8.89 2.64 -10.24
N LEU A 57 8.72 3.77 -9.53
CA LEU A 57 8.25 5.03 -10.11
C LEU A 57 9.25 5.60 -11.13
N ASP A 58 10.56 5.44 -10.90
CA ASP A 58 11.58 5.83 -11.87
C ASP A 58 11.52 5.00 -13.14
N GLU A 59 11.40 3.67 -13.01
CA GLU A 59 11.21 2.79 -14.17
C GLU A 59 9.90 3.07 -14.90
N LEU A 60 8.85 3.49 -14.18
CA LEU A 60 7.58 3.97 -14.74
C LEU A 60 7.68 5.37 -15.33
N GLY A 61 8.77 6.12 -15.09
CA GLY A 61 9.07 7.40 -15.71
C GLY A 61 8.32 8.57 -15.10
N VAL A 62 7.83 8.41 -13.87
CA VAL A 62 7.00 9.41 -13.18
C VAL A 62 7.64 9.94 -11.90
N LEU A 63 8.82 9.45 -11.53
CA LEU A 63 9.48 9.84 -10.28
C LEU A 63 9.75 11.36 -10.22
N ASP A 64 10.17 11.97 -11.33
CA ASP A 64 10.47 13.40 -11.38
C ASP A 64 9.24 14.28 -11.11
N ASP A 65 8.03 13.83 -11.47
CA ASP A 65 6.78 14.52 -11.17
C ASP A 65 6.26 14.23 -9.76
N VAL A 66 6.62 13.07 -9.20
CA VAL A 66 6.31 12.70 -7.80
C VAL A 66 7.16 13.48 -6.80
N LEU A 67 8.45 13.70 -7.10
CA LEU A 67 9.41 14.29 -6.18
C LEU A 67 9.01 15.67 -5.63
N PRO A 68 8.49 16.62 -6.43
CA PRO A 68 8.02 17.92 -5.94
C PRO A 68 6.82 17.85 -4.99
N LEU A 69 6.00 16.80 -5.07
CA LEU A 69 4.79 16.62 -4.27
C LEU A 69 5.07 15.85 -2.96
N ALA A 70 6.17 15.11 -2.92
CA ALA A 70 6.60 14.30 -1.79
C ALA A 70 7.50 15.06 -0.81
N VAL A 71 7.64 14.50 0.39
CA VAL A 71 8.64 14.89 1.38
C VAL A 71 9.66 13.76 1.55
N ARG A 72 10.91 14.11 1.83
CA ARG A 72 12.01 13.19 2.12
C ARG A 72 12.30 13.25 3.62
N PRO A 73 11.77 12.32 4.44
CA PRO A 73 12.04 12.30 5.86
C PRO A 73 13.53 12.17 6.15
N GLY A 74 14.02 12.81 7.22
CA GLY A 74 15.39 12.61 7.70
C GLY A 74 15.55 11.25 8.38
N ALA A 75 14.52 10.82 9.11
CA ALA A 75 14.52 9.55 9.83
C ALA A 75 13.10 8.95 9.95
N GLY A 76 13.09 7.64 10.21
CA GLY A 76 11.95 6.96 10.83
C GLY A 76 12.20 6.85 12.33
N VAL A 77 11.30 7.36 13.16
CA VAL A 77 11.46 7.44 14.62
C VAL A 77 10.36 6.63 15.28
N LEU A 78 10.77 5.65 16.09
CA LEU A 78 9.86 4.83 16.88
C LEU A 78 9.85 5.33 18.33
N ARG A 79 8.66 5.57 18.87
CA ARG A 79 8.44 6.06 20.23
C ARG A 79 7.48 5.18 20.99
N ASP A 80 7.63 5.14 22.30
CA ASP A 80 6.61 4.58 23.18
C ASP A 80 5.43 5.55 23.29
N ALA A 81 4.22 5.05 23.07
CA ALA A 81 3.00 5.86 23.05
C ALA A 81 2.59 6.39 24.42
N VAL A 82 2.98 5.71 25.51
CA VAL A 82 2.59 6.09 26.88
C VAL A 82 3.52 7.16 27.46
N SER A 83 4.83 6.91 27.42
CA SER A 83 5.86 7.82 27.96
C SER A 83 6.34 8.86 26.96
N GLY A 84 6.16 8.66 25.66
CA GLY A 84 6.69 9.52 24.59
C GLY A 84 8.19 9.32 24.32
N ARG A 85 8.85 8.43 25.06
CA ARG A 85 10.29 8.13 24.93
C ARG A 85 10.62 7.57 23.55
N GLU A 86 11.72 8.03 22.96
CA GLU A 86 12.29 7.45 21.75
C GLU A 86 12.85 6.05 22.04
N LEU A 87 12.39 5.06 21.28
CA LEU A 87 12.83 3.66 21.39
C LEU A 87 13.96 3.37 20.41
N THR A 88 13.82 3.83 19.17
CA THR A 88 14.84 3.71 18.13
C THR A 88 14.62 4.73 17.03
N ARG A 89 15.63 4.90 16.19
CA ARG A 89 15.65 5.80 15.04
C ARG A 89 16.34 5.07 13.88
N LEU A 90 15.81 5.25 12.68
CA LEU A 90 16.40 4.79 11.44
C LEU A 90 16.76 6.01 10.59
N ASP A 91 18.03 6.19 10.25
CA ASP A 91 18.48 7.25 9.35
C ASP A 91 18.03 6.96 7.91
N LEU A 92 17.27 7.89 7.32
CA LEU A 92 16.76 7.84 5.94
C LEU A 92 17.49 8.83 5.01
N GLY A 93 18.57 9.42 5.50
CA GLY A 93 19.38 10.43 4.83
C GLY A 93 20.34 9.88 3.77
N ALA A 94 21.55 10.42 3.75
CA ALA A 94 22.49 10.18 2.65
C ALA A 94 22.99 8.73 2.59
N ALA A 95 23.28 8.10 3.73
CA ALA A 95 23.76 6.71 3.80
C ALA A 95 22.69 5.72 3.29
N PHE A 96 21.44 5.90 3.73
CA PHE A 96 20.29 5.11 3.26
C PHE A 96 20.12 5.20 1.73
N ARG A 97 20.19 6.41 1.17
CA ARG A 97 20.13 6.62 -0.29
C ARG A 97 21.32 6.03 -1.02
N ALA A 98 22.53 6.13 -0.47
CA ALA A 98 23.72 5.53 -1.07
C ALA A 98 23.62 4.00 -1.11
N ARG A 99 23.03 3.39 -0.07
CA ARG A 99 22.82 1.94 0.03
C ARG A 99 21.76 1.43 -0.95
N TYR A 100 20.63 2.12 -1.08
CA TYR A 100 19.48 1.62 -1.85
C TYR A 100 19.26 2.30 -3.21
N GLY A 101 20.05 3.33 -3.53
CA GLY A 101 19.98 4.10 -4.78
C GLY A 101 18.83 5.10 -4.86
N TYR A 102 17.80 4.95 -4.03
CA TYR A 102 16.58 5.76 -4.07
C TYR A 102 16.17 6.26 -2.68
N PRO A 103 15.46 7.40 -2.59
CA PRO A 103 14.99 7.95 -1.32
C PRO A 103 13.81 7.17 -0.75
N TYR A 104 13.67 7.25 0.58
CA TYR A 104 12.39 7.06 1.25
C TYR A 104 11.54 8.33 1.07
N LEU A 105 10.30 8.19 0.63
CA LEU A 105 9.38 9.30 0.40
C LEU A 105 8.11 9.12 1.21
N VAL A 106 7.53 10.23 1.62
CA VAL A 106 6.15 10.28 2.14
C VAL A 106 5.37 11.31 1.35
N MET A 107 4.14 10.99 1.00
CA MET A 107 3.30 11.87 0.19
C MET A 107 1.82 11.58 0.41
N HIS A 108 0.96 12.43 -0.13
CA HIS A 108 -0.47 12.17 -0.12
C HIS A 108 -0.83 11.16 -1.20
N ARG A 109 -1.67 10.19 -0.87
CA ARG A 109 -2.08 9.14 -1.81
C ARG A 109 -2.76 9.67 -3.06
N GLY A 110 -3.56 10.73 -2.91
CA GLY A 110 -4.18 11.43 -4.03
C GLY A 110 -3.15 11.96 -5.03
N ASP A 111 -2.07 12.62 -4.58
CA ASP A 111 -1.03 13.15 -5.49
C ASP A 111 -0.42 12.04 -6.35
N LEU A 112 -0.14 10.88 -5.74
CA LEU A 112 0.47 9.78 -6.48
C LEU A 112 -0.49 9.23 -7.55
N LEU A 113 -1.78 9.11 -7.20
CA LEU A 113 -2.79 8.67 -8.14
C LEU A 113 -2.94 9.70 -9.28
N ASP A 114 -3.01 10.99 -8.95
CA ASP A 114 -3.17 12.09 -9.91
C ASP A 114 -2.01 12.10 -10.92
N VAL A 115 -0.76 11.97 -10.45
CA VAL A 115 0.42 11.87 -11.34
C VAL A 115 0.31 10.63 -12.25
N LEU A 116 -0.04 9.45 -11.71
CA LEU A 116 -0.20 8.25 -12.54
C LEU A 116 -1.33 8.39 -13.55
N LEU A 117 -2.42 9.06 -13.18
CA LEU A 117 -3.58 9.30 -14.02
C LEU A 117 -3.22 10.26 -15.16
N GLU A 118 -2.57 11.39 -14.86
CA GLU A 118 -2.11 12.37 -15.85
C GLU A 118 -1.20 11.73 -16.91
N HIS A 119 -0.26 10.87 -16.48
CA HIS A 119 0.60 10.11 -17.38
C HIS A 119 -0.19 9.08 -18.20
N CYS A 120 -1.21 8.45 -17.62
CA CYS A 120 -2.08 7.54 -18.35
C CYS A 120 -2.90 8.27 -19.43
N GLU A 121 -3.50 9.42 -19.09
CA GLU A 121 -4.30 10.25 -19.99
C GLU A 121 -3.47 10.80 -21.15
N ALA A 122 -2.20 11.16 -20.90
CA ALA A 122 -1.29 11.65 -21.93
C ALA A 122 -0.78 10.55 -22.88
N HIS A 123 -0.90 9.27 -22.52
CA HIS A 123 -0.33 8.17 -23.30
C HIS A 123 -1.35 7.60 -24.31
N HIS A 124 -1.10 7.80 -25.61
CA HIS A 124 -1.98 7.38 -26.72
C HIS A 124 -2.32 5.88 -26.85
N LEU A 125 -1.73 5.02 -26.00
CA LEU A 125 -1.99 3.57 -25.98
C LEU A 125 -2.86 3.16 -24.80
N ILE A 126 -3.25 4.10 -23.94
CA ILE A 126 -4.05 3.84 -22.76
C ILE A 126 -5.46 4.37 -23.01
N THR A 127 -6.45 3.51 -22.72
CA THR A 127 -7.86 3.90 -22.67
C THR A 127 -8.33 3.76 -21.22
N LEU A 128 -8.98 4.80 -20.70
CA LEU A 128 -9.49 4.85 -19.33
C LEU A 128 -11.02 4.95 -19.39
N GLU A 129 -11.71 4.03 -18.71
CA GLU A 129 -13.17 4.06 -18.57
C GLU A 129 -13.57 3.98 -17.08
N ALA A 130 -14.11 5.09 -16.57
CA ALA A 130 -14.73 5.16 -15.25
C ALA A 130 -16.20 4.69 -15.29
N GLY A 131 -16.79 4.42 -14.14
CA GLY A 131 -18.16 3.91 -14.01
C GLY A 131 -18.36 2.47 -14.52
N ARG A 132 -17.27 1.71 -14.69
CA ARG A 132 -17.24 0.35 -15.23
C ARG A 132 -17.03 -0.68 -14.12
N ALA A 133 -18.12 -1.02 -13.43
CA ALA A 133 -18.09 -2.08 -12.43
C ALA A 133 -18.17 -3.45 -13.10
N VAL A 134 -17.09 -4.23 -13.07
CA VAL A 134 -17.08 -5.63 -13.54
C VAL A 134 -17.89 -6.51 -12.59
N VAL A 135 -18.83 -7.28 -13.14
CA VAL A 135 -19.74 -8.15 -12.36
C VAL A 135 -19.62 -9.63 -12.71
N SER A 136 -19.08 -9.96 -13.89
CA SER A 136 -18.78 -11.33 -14.27
C SER A 136 -17.60 -11.42 -15.21
N SER A 137 -16.87 -12.54 -15.15
CA SER A 137 -15.82 -12.84 -16.11
C SER A 137 -15.71 -14.34 -16.35
N GLU A 138 -15.30 -14.71 -17.56
CA GLU A 138 -14.94 -16.08 -17.95
C GLU A 138 -13.50 -16.07 -18.47
N VAL A 139 -12.62 -16.77 -17.78
CA VAL A 139 -11.19 -16.84 -18.12
C VAL A 139 -10.89 -18.13 -18.87
N ARG A 140 -10.16 -18.02 -19.98
CA ARG A 140 -9.76 -19.13 -20.85
C ARG A 140 -8.25 -19.09 -21.11
N ALA A 141 -7.73 -20.10 -21.81
CA ALA A 141 -6.31 -20.19 -22.14
C ALA A 141 -5.86 -19.14 -23.18
N ASP A 142 -6.79 -18.66 -24.00
CA ASP A 142 -6.56 -17.73 -25.11
C ASP A 142 -7.10 -16.31 -24.87
N GLY A 143 -7.76 -16.06 -23.73
CA GLY A 143 -8.24 -14.74 -23.35
C GLY A 143 -9.25 -14.78 -22.19
N ALA A 144 -9.99 -13.69 -22.01
CA ALA A 144 -11.08 -13.59 -21.05
C ALA A 144 -12.24 -12.78 -21.62
N ASP A 145 -13.47 -13.17 -21.30
CA ASP A 145 -14.65 -12.32 -21.52
C ASP A 145 -15.05 -11.68 -20.20
N VAL A 146 -15.37 -10.38 -20.23
CA VAL A 146 -15.70 -9.59 -19.05
C VAL A 146 -17.00 -8.82 -19.28
N THR A 147 -17.89 -8.82 -18.30
CA THR A 147 -19.16 -8.10 -18.33
C THR A 147 -19.22 -7.08 -17.20
N CYS A 148 -19.61 -5.86 -17.55
CA CYS A 148 -19.86 -4.78 -16.61
C CYS A 148 -21.33 -4.72 -16.18
N ALA A 149 -21.60 -4.06 -15.04
CA ALA A 149 -22.93 -3.93 -14.45
C ALA A 149 -23.96 -3.26 -15.37
N ASP A 150 -23.51 -2.41 -16.29
CA ASP A 150 -24.34 -1.73 -17.28
C ASP A 150 -24.61 -2.58 -18.54
N GLY A 151 -24.07 -3.80 -18.58
CA GLY A 151 -24.19 -4.72 -19.71
C GLY A 151 -23.12 -4.57 -20.79
N THR A 152 -22.17 -3.64 -20.64
CA THR A 152 -21.02 -3.53 -21.56
C THR A 152 -20.13 -4.77 -21.42
N THR A 153 -19.69 -5.33 -22.55
CA THR A 153 -18.85 -6.53 -22.59
C THR A 153 -17.53 -6.28 -23.29
N TYR A 154 -16.47 -6.93 -22.79
CA TYR A 154 -15.12 -6.87 -23.32
C TYR A 154 -14.61 -8.29 -23.58
N ARG A 155 -13.82 -8.45 -24.64
CA ARG A 155 -13.02 -9.64 -24.89
C ARG A 155 -11.55 -9.25 -24.84
N ALA A 156 -10.84 -9.79 -23.86
CA ALA A 156 -9.48 -9.41 -23.52
C ALA A 156 -8.49 -10.53 -23.87
N GLY A 157 -7.38 -10.20 -24.54
CA GLY A 157 -6.26 -11.14 -24.73
C GLY A 157 -5.54 -11.47 -23.41
N THR A 158 -5.51 -10.53 -22.49
CA THR A 158 -5.01 -10.70 -21.11
C THR A 158 -5.85 -9.86 -20.16
N LEU A 159 -6.20 -10.43 -19.01
CA LEU A 159 -6.98 -9.79 -17.95
C LEU A 159 -6.08 -9.62 -16.71
N LEU A 160 -5.99 -8.40 -16.20
CA LEU A 160 -5.24 -8.07 -15.00
C LEU A 160 -6.20 -7.58 -13.92
N ALA A 161 -6.21 -8.26 -12.77
CA ALA A 161 -7.06 -7.90 -11.64
C ALA A 161 -6.29 -7.01 -10.66
N ALA A 162 -6.65 -5.73 -10.63
CA ALA A 162 -6.17 -4.72 -9.69
C ALA A 162 -7.35 -4.13 -8.88
N ASP A 163 -8.40 -4.92 -8.67
CA ASP A 163 -9.70 -4.51 -8.10
C ASP A 163 -9.76 -4.52 -6.55
N GLY A 164 -8.60 -4.71 -5.92
CA GLY A 164 -8.35 -4.49 -4.49
C GLY A 164 -8.72 -5.67 -3.58
N LEU A 165 -8.73 -5.42 -2.27
CA LEU A 165 -9.01 -6.44 -1.23
C LEU A 165 -10.32 -7.22 -1.46
N GLY A 166 -11.34 -6.53 -1.97
CA GLY A 166 -12.66 -7.09 -2.30
C GLY A 166 -12.74 -7.70 -3.70
N SER A 167 -11.60 -8.08 -4.29
CA SER A 167 -11.51 -8.56 -5.68
C SER A 167 -12.52 -9.66 -5.97
N GLY A 168 -13.37 -9.43 -6.97
CA GLY A 168 -14.26 -10.45 -7.50
C GLY A 168 -13.53 -11.42 -8.43
N LEU A 169 -12.49 -10.92 -9.12
CA LEU A 169 -11.66 -11.71 -10.04
C LEU A 169 -10.76 -12.70 -9.31
N ARG A 170 -10.41 -12.44 -8.04
CA ARG A 170 -9.70 -13.38 -7.17
C ARG A 170 -10.39 -14.74 -7.05
N ARG A 171 -11.71 -14.79 -7.18
CA ARG A 171 -12.51 -16.04 -7.11
C ARG A 171 -12.21 -17.07 -8.20
N HIS A 172 -11.52 -16.69 -9.27
CA HIS A 172 -11.00 -17.67 -10.25
C HIS A 172 -9.86 -18.53 -9.70
N LEU A 173 -9.25 -18.11 -8.59
CA LEU A 173 -8.11 -18.79 -7.96
C LEU A 173 -8.41 -19.25 -6.52
N SER A 174 -9.25 -18.52 -5.79
CA SER A 174 -9.55 -18.79 -4.39
C SER A 174 -10.88 -18.20 -3.95
N ASP A 175 -11.66 -18.98 -3.20
CA ASP A 175 -12.91 -18.56 -2.55
C ASP A 175 -12.68 -18.04 -1.11
N ASP A 176 -11.45 -17.63 -0.77
CA ASP A 176 -11.14 -17.09 0.56
C ASP A 176 -11.88 -15.77 0.85
N ASP A 177 -12.06 -15.47 2.13
CA ASP A 177 -12.62 -14.22 2.62
C ASP A 177 -11.54 -13.35 3.27
N PRO A 178 -11.70 -12.00 3.28
CA PRO A 178 -10.82 -11.12 4.04
C PRO A 178 -10.78 -11.50 5.53
N VAL A 179 -9.58 -11.53 6.10
CA VAL A 179 -9.35 -11.81 7.52
C VAL A 179 -9.31 -10.49 8.27
N CYS A 180 -10.29 -10.27 9.16
CA CYS A 180 -10.31 -9.09 10.03
C CYS A 180 -9.28 -9.23 11.14
N SER A 181 -8.43 -8.22 11.32
CA SER A 181 -7.42 -8.20 12.38
C SER A 181 -7.97 -7.84 13.77
N GLY A 182 -9.20 -7.31 13.84
CA GLY A 182 -9.78 -6.73 15.06
C GLY A 182 -9.23 -5.35 15.44
N TYR A 183 -8.44 -4.73 14.56
CA TYR A 183 -7.99 -3.35 14.69
C TYR A 183 -8.80 -2.42 13.80
N ALA A 184 -9.08 -1.23 14.31
CA ALA A 184 -9.66 -0.13 13.56
C ALA A 184 -8.61 0.97 13.35
N ALA A 185 -8.68 1.63 12.20
CA ALA A 185 -7.84 2.77 11.86
C ALA A 185 -8.69 4.01 11.61
N TYR A 186 -8.28 5.14 12.20
CA TYR A 186 -8.74 6.49 11.85
C TYR A 186 -7.62 7.22 11.13
N ARG A 187 -7.98 8.00 10.12
CA ARG A 187 -7.03 8.72 9.26
C ARG A 187 -7.43 10.18 9.18
N GLY A 188 -6.45 11.05 9.07
CA GLY A 188 -6.70 12.47 8.84
C GLY A 188 -5.45 13.22 8.42
N THR A 189 -5.66 14.33 7.74
CA THR A 189 -4.61 15.32 7.52
C THR A 189 -4.95 16.60 8.29
N ALA A 190 -3.92 17.26 8.80
CA ALA A 190 -4.05 18.54 9.48
C ALA A 190 -3.00 19.52 8.96
N PRO A 191 -3.23 20.84 9.03
CA PRO A 191 -2.18 21.83 8.77
C PRO A 191 -0.93 21.53 9.59
N ARG A 192 0.24 21.69 8.99
CA ARG A 192 1.52 21.45 9.66
C ARG A 192 1.85 22.63 10.59
N ASP A 193 2.32 22.30 11.80
CA ASP A 193 2.89 23.29 12.72
C ASP A 193 4.28 23.73 12.24
N GLU A 194 4.64 25.02 12.39
CA GLU A 194 5.87 25.60 11.82
C GLU A 194 7.16 24.86 12.23
N ASP A 195 7.23 24.35 13.46
CA ASP A 195 8.41 23.64 14.00
C ASP A 195 8.34 22.10 13.89
N ALA A 196 7.34 21.54 13.20
CA ALA A 196 7.19 20.09 13.10
C ALA A 196 8.32 19.44 12.28
N SER A 197 8.88 18.31 12.73
CA SER A 197 9.88 17.55 11.97
C SER A 197 9.31 16.98 10.65
N ASP A 198 10.19 16.77 9.67
CA ASP A 198 9.87 16.01 8.44
C ASP A 198 9.93 14.49 8.64
N ASP A 199 10.39 14.03 9.80
CA ASP A 199 10.54 12.62 10.13
C ASP A 199 9.20 11.87 10.12
N VAL A 200 9.26 10.57 9.81
CA VAL A 200 8.15 9.66 10.08
C VAL A 200 8.21 9.29 11.56
N VAL A 201 7.18 9.66 12.33
CA VAL A 201 7.11 9.33 13.76
C VAL A 201 6.02 8.30 13.99
N LEU A 202 6.39 7.15 14.55
CA LEU A 202 5.49 6.08 14.94
C LEU A 202 5.52 5.90 16.45
N TRP A 203 4.40 6.14 17.11
CA TRP A 203 4.19 5.80 18.52
C TRP A 203 3.53 4.43 18.61
N ILE A 204 4.12 3.51 19.35
CA ILE A 204 3.59 2.16 19.57
C ILE A 204 3.28 1.97 21.06
N GLY A 205 2.23 1.20 21.36
CA GLY A 205 1.86 0.89 22.73
C GLY A 205 0.88 -0.29 22.80
N PRO A 206 0.47 -0.68 24.01
CA PRO A 206 -0.45 -1.79 24.23
C PRO A 206 -1.74 -1.63 23.41
N GLY A 207 -1.95 -2.52 22.43
CA GLY A 207 -3.13 -2.53 21.57
C GLY A 207 -3.31 -1.30 20.67
N LEU A 208 -2.32 -0.42 20.52
CA LEU A 208 -2.46 0.80 19.72
C LEU A 208 -1.16 1.29 19.07
N HIS A 209 -1.31 2.03 17.98
CA HIS A 209 -0.22 2.86 17.46
C HIS A 209 -0.75 4.13 16.81
N LEU A 210 0.08 5.15 16.72
CA LEU A 210 -0.18 6.36 15.95
C LEU A 210 1.02 6.62 15.05
N VAL A 211 0.80 6.85 13.75
CA VAL A 211 1.84 7.29 12.83
C VAL A 211 1.56 8.71 12.33
N ARG A 212 2.62 9.54 12.27
CA ARG A 212 2.58 10.93 11.82
C ARG A 212 3.73 11.20 10.85
N TYR A 213 3.44 11.88 9.75
CA TYR A 213 4.46 12.34 8.78
C TYR A 213 3.90 13.44 7.86
N PRO A 214 4.75 14.34 7.35
CA PRO A 214 4.31 15.38 6.43
C PRO A 214 3.85 14.83 5.08
N VAL A 215 2.94 15.52 4.41
CA VAL A 215 2.46 15.23 3.05
C VAL A 215 2.19 16.55 2.30
N ARG A 216 1.89 16.48 1.00
CA ARG A 216 1.64 17.66 0.13
C ARG A 216 2.80 18.66 0.21
N ALA A 217 4.01 18.20 -0.11
CA ALA A 217 5.25 18.98 0.00
C ALA A 217 5.47 19.65 1.38
N GLY A 218 4.96 19.05 2.46
CA GLY A 218 5.11 19.55 3.82
C GLY A 218 4.04 20.58 4.25
N ALA A 219 3.04 20.86 3.42
CA ALA A 219 1.95 21.77 3.79
C ALA A 219 1.00 21.15 4.83
N LEU A 220 0.82 19.83 4.80
CA LEU A 220 -0.05 19.09 5.70
C LEU A 220 0.73 18.00 6.44
N VAL A 221 0.16 17.51 7.53
CA VAL A 221 0.64 16.33 8.25
C VAL A 221 -0.43 15.26 8.21
N ASN A 222 -0.05 14.09 7.73
CA ASN A 222 -0.85 12.88 7.81
C ASN A 222 -0.75 12.25 9.20
N GLN A 223 -1.88 11.75 9.70
CA GLN A 223 -2.00 11.09 10.99
C GLN A 223 -2.87 9.87 10.84
N VAL A 224 -2.41 8.72 11.35
CA VAL A 224 -3.19 7.48 11.37
C VAL A 224 -3.14 6.88 12.76
N ALA A 225 -4.30 6.84 13.42
CA ALA A 225 -4.49 6.24 14.73
C ALA A 225 -5.08 4.84 14.56
N VAL A 226 -4.41 3.84 15.12
CA VAL A 226 -4.82 2.44 15.05
C VAL A 226 -4.96 1.90 16.45
N PHE A 227 -6.07 1.23 16.73
CA PHE A 227 -6.32 0.60 18.02
C PHE A 227 -7.04 -0.73 17.86
N ARG A 228 -6.79 -1.65 18.80
CA ARG A 228 -7.49 -2.92 18.95
C ARG A 228 -8.86 -2.63 19.51
N SER A 229 -9.92 -3.07 18.84
CA SER A 229 -11.30 -2.86 19.33
C SER A 229 -11.70 -3.91 20.37
N PRO A 230 -11.99 -3.53 21.63
CA PRO A 230 -12.59 -4.47 22.58
C PRO A 230 -13.92 -5.03 22.10
N ARG A 231 -14.78 -4.23 21.47
CA ARG A 231 -16.10 -4.64 20.96
C ARG A 231 -16.02 -5.73 19.90
N PHE A 232 -15.08 -5.62 18.96
CA PHE A 232 -14.83 -6.69 17.98
C PHE A 232 -14.52 -8.02 18.66
N HIS A 233 -13.65 -8.01 19.68
CA HIS A 233 -13.28 -9.21 20.41
C HIS A 233 -14.36 -9.72 21.36
N ALA A 234 -15.35 -8.89 21.71
CA ALA A 234 -16.57 -9.28 22.40
C ALA A 234 -17.63 -9.87 21.44
N GLY A 235 -17.41 -9.82 20.12
CA GLY A 235 -18.34 -10.31 19.11
C GLY A 235 -19.48 -9.34 18.80
N GLU A 236 -19.31 -8.05 19.09
CA GLU A 236 -20.30 -7.02 18.78
C GLU A 236 -20.30 -6.67 17.29
N ALA A 237 -21.49 -6.38 16.74
CA ALA A 237 -21.66 -6.07 15.32
C ALA A 237 -21.12 -4.68 14.95
N GLU A 238 -21.27 -3.71 15.84
CA GLU A 238 -20.75 -2.35 15.68
C GLU A 238 -19.52 -2.17 16.57
N TRP A 239 -18.40 -1.81 15.96
CA TRP A 239 -17.10 -1.70 16.61
C TRP A 239 -16.20 -0.72 15.84
N GLY A 240 -15.07 -0.34 16.45
CA GLY A 240 -14.15 0.66 15.89
C GLY A 240 -14.66 2.10 16.04
N GLY A 241 -15.64 2.33 16.92
CA GLY A 241 -16.28 3.62 17.13
C GLY A 241 -15.33 4.70 17.65
N VAL A 242 -15.76 5.96 17.55
CA VAL A 242 -14.98 7.12 18.02
C VAL A 242 -14.79 7.11 19.54
N ASP A 243 -15.73 6.53 20.26
CA ASP A 243 -15.64 6.29 21.70
C ASP A 243 -14.56 5.28 22.07
N GLU A 244 -14.44 4.17 21.32
CA GLU A 244 -13.34 3.21 21.50
C GLU A 244 -11.98 3.84 21.14
N LEU A 245 -11.94 4.72 20.13
CA LEU A 245 -10.74 5.49 19.80
C LEU A 245 -10.31 6.36 20.99
N ASP A 246 -11.22 7.13 21.57
CA ASP A 246 -10.89 8.03 22.69
C ASP A 246 -10.45 7.25 23.93
N GLU A 247 -11.13 6.16 24.25
CA GLU A 247 -10.77 5.29 25.37
C GLU A 247 -9.38 4.65 25.16
N ALA A 248 -9.11 4.11 23.97
CA ALA A 248 -7.84 3.47 23.66
C ALA A 248 -6.66 4.44 23.82
N PHE A 249 -6.82 5.70 23.42
CA PHE A 249 -5.73 6.68 23.42
C PHE A 249 -5.67 7.56 24.68
N ALA A 250 -6.62 7.46 25.61
CA ALA A 250 -6.68 8.33 26.81
C ALA A 250 -5.39 8.29 27.67
N GLY A 251 -4.78 7.12 27.80
CA GLY A 251 -3.57 6.89 28.62
C GLY A 251 -2.24 7.23 27.94
N THR A 252 -2.26 7.75 26.71
CA THR A 252 -1.03 8.01 25.93
C THR A 252 -0.36 9.33 26.31
N CYS A 253 0.85 9.61 25.82
CA CYS A 253 1.53 10.89 26.04
C CYS A 253 0.79 12.05 25.36
N GLY A 254 1.05 13.29 25.82
CA GLY A 254 0.42 14.51 25.30
C GLY A 254 0.41 14.63 23.77
N PRO A 255 1.58 14.49 23.10
CA PRO A 255 1.65 14.58 21.64
C PRO A 255 0.76 13.58 20.90
N VAL A 256 0.57 12.38 21.44
CA VAL A 256 -0.30 11.36 20.83
C VAL A 256 -1.77 11.75 20.98
N ARG A 257 -2.20 12.18 22.17
CA ARG A 257 -3.58 12.66 22.38
C ARG A 257 -3.91 13.86 21.50
N ASP A 258 -2.99 14.83 21.38
CA ASP A 258 -3.19 16.02 20.56
C ASP A 258 -3.34 15.67 19.07
N ALA A 259 -2.61 14.66 18.60
CA ALA A 259 -2.70 14.15 17.25
C ALA A 259 -4.02 13.40 17.00
N VAL A 260 -4.44 12.54 17.93
CA VAL A 260 -5.72 11.80 17.86
C VAL A 260 -6.89 12.76 17.85
N ALA A 261 -6.85 13.87 18.58
CA ALA A 261 -7.90 14.89 18.55
C ALA A 261 -8.08 15.56 17.16
N ARG A 262 -7.11 15.40 16.25
CA ARG A 262 -7.08 16.00 14.91
C ARG A 262 -7.29 15.00 13.77
N VAL A 263 -7.48 13.70 14.05
CA VAL A 263 -7.83 12.74 12.99
C VAL A 263 -9.27 12.96 12.53
N GLY A 264 -9.59 12.61 11.28
CA GLY A 264 -10.97 12.62 10.80
C GLY A 264 -11.79 11.63 11.62
N ARG A 265 -12.99 12.00 12.08
CA ARG A 265 -13.83 11.20 12.99
C ARG A 265 -15.13 10.70 12.35
N ASP A 266 -15.35 11.06 11.08
CA ASP A 266 -16.51 10.70 10.28
C ASP A 266 -16.47 9.25 9.79
N ARG A 267 -15.26 8.69 9.67
CA ARG A 267 -15.05 7.33 9.17
C ARG A 267 -13.85 6.66 9.82
N HIS A 268 -14.00 5.38 10.11
CA HIS A 268 -12.89 4.47 10.40
C HIS A 268 -12.80 3.35 9.37
N TRP A 269 -11.68 2.65 9.38
CA TRP A 269 -11.42 1.49 8.54
C TRP A 269 -11.09 0.28 9.43
N ALA A 270 -11.95 -0.73 9.38
CA ALA A 270 -11.62 -2.04 9.90
C ALA A 270 -10.45 -2.64 9.09
N MET A 271 -9.37 -3.00 9.77
CA MET A 271 -8.16 -3.50 9.14
C MET A 271 -8.30 -4.97 8.79
N HIS A 272 -8.19 -5.27 7.50
CA HIS A 272 -8.27 -6.61 6.94
C HIS A 272 -7.05 -6.90 6.07
N ASP A 273 -6.65 -8.17 6.04
CA ASP A 273 -5.76 -8.74 5.04
C ASP A 273 -6.38 -10.03 4.49
N ARG A 274 -5.58 -10.87 3.83
CA ARG A 274 -5.95 -12.23 3.43
C ARG A 274 -4.78 -13.16 3.66
N GLU A 275 -5.05 -14.46 3.75
CA GLU A 275 -3.98 -15.45 3.69
C GLU A 275 -3.27 -15.40 2.33
N PRO A 276 -1.95 -15.66 2.28
CA PRO A 276 -1.21 -15.71 1.02
C PRO A 276 -1.77 -16.76 0.06
N LEU A 277 -1.80 -16.41 -1.23
CA LEU A 277 -2.04 -17.37 -2.30
C LEU A 277 -0.73 -17.97 -2.82
N ASP A 278 -0.77 -19.26 -3.15
CA ASP A 278 0.34 -19.97 -3.80
C ASP A 278 0.43 -19.69 -5.31
N THR A 279 -0.66 -19.19 -5.91
CA THR A 279 -0.73 -18.78 -7.32
C THR A 279 -1.57 -17.52 -7.48
N TRP A 280 -1.15 -16.64 -8.39
CA TRP A 280 -1.80 -15.40 -8.80
C TRP A 280 -2.25 -15.46 -10.27
N VAL A 281 -1.97 -16.56 -10.98
CA VAL A 281 -2.19 -16.68 -12.43
C VAL A 281 -3.06 -17.90 -12.73
N THR A 282 -4.05 -17.71 -13.61
CA THR A 282 -4.81 -18.82 -14.23
C THR A 282 -5.20 -18.43 -15.65
N GLY A 283 -4.85 -19.26 -16.63
CA GLY A 283 -5.07 -18.95 -18.05
C GLY A 283 -4.45 -17.61 -18.44
N ARG A 284 -5.29 -16.67 -18.90
CA ARG A 284 -4.90 -15.29 -19.25
C ARG A 284 -5.26 -14.24 -18.19
N LEU A 285 -5.56 -14.68 -16.96
CA LEU A 285 -5.77 -13.80 -15.80
C LEU A 285 -4.52 -13.77 -14.91
N ALA A 286 -4.12 -12.59 -14.45
CA ALA A 286 -3.20 -12.41 -13.34
C ALA A 286 -3.75 -11.43 -12.29
N LEU A 287 -3.58 -11.76 -11.01
CA LEU A 287 -3.86 -10.87 -9.88
C LEU A 287 -2.62 -10.02 -9.55
N LEU A 288 -2.83 -8.76 -9.15
CA LEU A 288 -1.78 -7.87 -8.65
C LEU A 288 -2.29 -6.96 -7.52
N GLY A 289 -1.36 -6.32 -6.80
CA GLY A 289 -1.69 -5.44 -5.68
C GLY A 289 -2.56 -6.16 -4.63
N ASP A 290 -3.50 -5.42 -4.05
CA ASP A 290 -4.39 -5.93 -3.01
C ASP A 290 -5.37 -7.02 -3.49
N ALA A 291 -5.51 -7.26 -4.81
CA ALA A 291 -6.25 -8.43 -5.30
C ALA A 291 -5.45 -9.73 -5.10
N ALA A 292 -4.12 -9.64 -5.17
CA ALA A 292 -3.21 -10.77 -4.99
C ALA A 292 -2.72 -10.92 -3.54
N HIS A 293 -2.17 -9.86 -2.98
CA HIS A 293 -1.41 -9.87 -1.71
C HIS A 293 -1.80 -8.73 -0.76
N PRO A 294 -3.11 -8.56 -0.43
CA PRO A 294 -3.50 -7.54 0.53
C PRO A 294 -2.90 -7.86 1.90
N MET A 295 -2.29 -6.85 2.52
CA MET A 295 -1.52 -7.00 3.76
C MET A 295 -1.88 -5.91 4.77
N LEU A 296 -1.71 -6.22 6.06
CA LEU A 296 -1.79 -5.19 7.10
C LEU A 296 -0.67 -4.16 6.92
N GLN A 297 -0.97 -2.90 7.23
CA GLN A 297 -0.15 -1.76 6.83
C GLN A 297 1.15 -1.57 7.64
N TYR A 298 1.50 -2.48 8.54
CA TYR A 298 2.62 -2.32 9.49
C TYR A 298 3.98 -2.14 8.80
N LEU A 299 4.15 -2.64 7.57
CA LEU A 299 5.38 -2.43 6.78
C LEU A 299 5.31 -1.23 5.83
N GLY A 300 4.13 -0.61 5.66
CA GLY A 300 3.93 0.46 4.66
C GLY A 300 4.09 -0.02 3.21
N GLN A 301 3.91 -1.31 2.93
CA GLN A 301 4.32 -1.92 1.66
C GLN A 301 3.22 -2.21 0.64
N GLY A 302 1.92 -2.10 0.96
CA GLY A 302 0.86 -2.47 0.02
C GLY A 302 0.96 -1.76 -1.35
N ALA A 303 0.95 -0.42 -1.35
CA ALA A 303 1.13 0.36 -2.58
C ALA A 303 2.52 0.17 -3.22
N CYS A 304 3.57 0.03 -2.39
CA CYS A 304 4.93 -0.24 -2.87
C CYS A 304 5.01 -1.55 -3.66
N GLN A 305 4.38 -2.62 -3.16
CA GLN A 305 4.35 -3.92 -3.83
C GLN A 305 3.49 -3.88 -5.10
N ALA A 306 2.38 -3.12 -5.12
CA ALA A 306 1.60 -2.92 -6.34
C ALA A 306 2.40 -2.20 -7.45
N LEU A 307 3.26 -1.23 -7.09
CA LEU A 307 4.17 -0.58 -8.04
C LEU A 307 5.25 -1.55 -8.56
N GLU A 308 5.81 -2.40 -7.70
CA GLU A 308 6.73 -3.46 -8.13
C GLU A 308 6.05 -4.47 -9.06
N ASP A 309 4.77 -4.81 -8.81
CA ASP A 309 3.99 -5.68 -9.69
C ASP A 309 3.83 -5.06 -11.08
N ALA A 310 3.46 -3.77 -11.15
CA ALA A 310 3.30 -3.05 -12.40
C ALA A 310 4.56 -3.10 -13.26
N VAL A 311 5.73 -2.88 -12.64
CA VAL A 311 7.03 -2.99 -13.31
C VAL A 311 7.29 -4.43 -13.79
N ALA A 312 7.07 -5.43 -12.94
CA ALA A 312 7.30 -6.83 -13.30
C ALA A 312 6.36 -7.31 -14.42
N LEU A 313 5.08 -6.94 -14.37
CA LEU A 313 4.09 -7.21 -15.41
C LEU A 313 4.50 -6.58 -16.74
N GLY A 314 4.87 -5.30 -16.74
CA GLY A 314 5.33 -4.62 -17.96
C GLY A 314 6.43 -5.40 -18.67
N ARG A 315 7.39 -5.96 -17.93
CA ARG A 315 8.50 -6.74 -18.52
C ARG A 315 8.06 -8.03 -19.20
N VAL A 316 6.98 -8.68 -18.74
CA VAL A 316 6.56 -10.00 -19.24
C VAL A 316 5.38 -9.94 -20.20
N LEU A 317 4.56 -8.89 -20.15
CA LEU A 317 3.36 -8.73 -20.97
C LEU A 317 3.62 -8.81 -22.49
N PRO A 318 4.70 -8.23 -23.07
CA PRO A 318 5.00 -8.40 -24.50
C PRO A 318 5.21 -9.86 -24.93
N GLY A 319 5.73 -10.71 -24.03
CA GLY A 319 5.92 -12.14 -24.28
C GLY A 319 4.75 -13.00 -23.81
N GLY A 320 3.80 -12.43 -23.06
CA GLY A 320 2.64 -13.12 -22.51
C GLY A 320 2.95 -14.16 -21.43
N ASP A 321 4.13 -14.12 -20.79
CA ASP A 321 4.54 -15.06 -19.72
C ASP A 321 4.14 -14.53 -18.33
N LEU A 322 2.86 -14.66 -18.00
CA LEU A 322 2.33 -14.26 -16.68
C LEU A 322 2.93 -15.09 -15.53
N GLU A 323 3.35 -16.32 -15.81
CA GLU A 323 4.02 -17.18 -14.83
C GLU A 323 5.40 -16.62 -14.45
N ALA A 324 6.13 -15.96 -15.36
CA ALA A 324 7.35 -15.25 -15.02
C ALA A 324 7.11 -14.07 -14.07
N PHE A 325 6.00 -13.34 -14.24
CA PHE A 325 5.60 -12.30 -13.30
C PHE A 325 5.38 -12.87 -11.90
N GLN A 326 4.60 -13.95 -11.78
CA GLN A 326 4.35 -14.62 -10.51
C GLN A 326 5.65 -15.11 -9.86
N ARG A 327 6.51 -15.82 -10.60
CA ARG A 327 7.80 -16.32 -10.08
C ARG A 327 8.67 -15.18 -9.52
N ALA A 328 8.64 -14.01 -10.15
CA ALA A 328 9.43 -12.87 -9.74
C ALA A 328 8.87 -12.16 -8.49
N ARG A 329 7.55 -12.10 -8.34
CA ARG A 329 6.89 -11.23 -7.34
C ARG A 329 6.36 -11.97 -6.12
N LEU A 330 5.89 -13.20 -6.29
CA LEU A 330 5.24 -13.98 -5.24
C LEU A 330 6.10 -14.11 -3.97
N PRO A 331 7.39 -14.51 -4.03
CA PRO A 331 8.18 -14.69 -2.81
C PRO A 331 8.30 -13.42 -1.96
N LYS A 332 8.53 -12.26 -2.58
CA LYS A 332 8.72 -10.99 -1.87
C LYS A 332 7.40 -10.44 -1.31
N ALA A 333 6.32 -10.47 -2.10
CA ALA A 333 5.03 -9.97 -1.64
C ALA A 333 4.46 -10.84 -0.52
N VAL A 334 4.56 -12.17 -0.62
CA VAL A 334 4.15 -13.10 0.44
C VAL A 334 5.00 -12.88 1.70
N ARG A 335 6.30 -12.62 1.58
CA ARG A 335 7.14 -12.26 2.74
C ARG A 335 6.66 -10.96 3.39
N CYS A 336 6.27 -9.94 2.62
CA CYS A 336 5.68 -8.71 3.17
C CYS A 336 4.37 -9.00 3.91
N GLN A 337 3.46 -9.75 3.28
CA GLN A 337 2.16 -10.10 3.84
C GLN A 337 2.28 -10.89 5.15
N THR A 338 3.10 -11.93 5.15
CA THR A 338 3.32 -12.81 6.33
C THR A 338 4.12 -12.14 7.43
N SER A 339 5.02 -11.21 7.10
CA SER A 339 5.77 -10.44 8.11
C SER A 339 4.95 -9.33 8.75
N ALA A 340 3.90 -8.84 8.09
CA ALA A 340 3.10 -7.72 8.59
C ALA A 340 2.46 -8.04 9.96
N ARG A 341 1.80 -9.19 10.11
CA ARG A 341 1.12 -9.57 11.36
C ARG A 341 2.06 -9.63 12.57
N PRO A 342 3.21 -10.36 12.52
CA PRO A 342 4.18 -10.35 13.63
C PRO A 342 4.72 -8.97 13.99
N TRP A 343 4.91 -8.07 13.00
CA TRP A 343 5.31 -6.69 13.28
C TRP A 343 4.22 -5.91 14.03
N GLY A 344 2.96 -6.10 13.64
CA GLY A 344 1.81 -5.56 14.39
C GLY A 344 1.76 -6.08 15.83
N ASP A 345 1.86 -7.38 16.02
CA ASP A 345 1.88 -8.01 17.36
C ASP A 345 3.02 -7.47 18.23
N LEU A 346 4.21 -7.30 17.63
CA LEU A 346 5.37 -6.72 18.31
C LEU A 346 5.13 -5.26 18.71
N TRP A 347 4.49 -4.46 17.86
CA TRP A 347 4.17 -3.06 18.18
C TRP A 347 3.14 -2.97 19.30
N HIS A 348 2.15 -3.86 19.28
CA HIS A 348 0.94 -3.77 20.10
C HIS A 348 0.94 -4.61 21.36
N THR A 349 2.03 -5.31 21.66
CA THR A 349 2.08 -6.17 22.85
C THR A 349 1.72 -5.39 24.13
N ALA A 350 0.80 -5.99 24.91
CA ALA A 350 0.39 -5.51 26.23
C ALA A 350 1.08 -6.29 27.36
N ASP A 351 1.86 -7.32 27.03
CA ASP A 351 2.64 -8.08 27.99
C ASP A 351 3.83 -7.22 28.46
N PRO A 352 3.97 -6.96 29.78
CA PRO A 352 5.04 -6.11 30.30
C PRO A 352 6.46 -6.65 30.04
N LEU A 353 6.64 -7.98 30.06
CA LEU A 353 7.93 -8.61 29.80
C LEU A 353 8.28 -8.49 28.31
N LEU A 354 7.33 -8.81 27.42
CA LEU A 354 7.55 -8.66 25.98
C LEU A 354 7.80 -7.19 25.60
N THR A 355 7.09 -6.25 26.23
CA THR A 355 7.33 -4.80 26.07
C THR A 355 8.75 -4.43 26.46
N ALA A 356 9.23 -4.87 27.63
CA ALA A 356 10.58 -4.57 28.09
C ALA A 356 11.67 -5.15 27.17
N VAL A 357 11.47 -6.38 26.67
CA VAL A 357 12.38 -7.02 25.70
C VAL A 357 12.38 -6.26 24.38
N ARG A 358 11.20 -5.97 23.82
CA ARG A 358 11.01 -5.19 22.58
C ARG A 358 11.70 -3.84 22.66
N ASP A 359 11.48 -3.09 23.74
CA ASP A 359 12.07 -1.78 23.96
C ASP A 359 13.60 -1.85 24.06
N ARG A 360 14.13 -2.88 24.74
CA ARG A 360 15.57 -3.09 24.85
C ARG A 360 16.19 -3.45 23.50
N MET A 361 15.54 -4.29 22.70
CA MET A 361 15.99 -4.63 21.35
C MET A 361 16.06 -3.39 20.46
N PHE A 362 15.02 -2.54 20.48
CA PHE A 362 15.02 -1.29 19.71
C PHE A 362 16.11 -0.31 20.16
N ALA A 363 16.30 -0.16 21.47
CA ALA A 363 17.30 0.75 22.02
C ALA A 363 18.76 0.33 21.73
N LEU A 364 19.00 -0.93 21.34
CA LEU A 364 20.32 -1.45 21.01
C LEU A 364 20.67 -1.34 19.52
N ARG A 365 19.71 -1.02 18.65
CA ARG A 365 20.00 -0.84 17.21
C ARG A 365 20.71 0.47 16.95
N ALA A 366 21.75 0.41 16.12
CA ALA A 366 22.35 1.61 15.54
C ALA A 366 21.37 2.22 14.51
N HIS A 367 21.44 3.55 14.36
CA HIS A 367 20.50 4.27 13.49
C HIS A 367 20.70 3.98 11.99
N ASP A 368 21.88 3.50 11.62
CA ASP A 368 22.33 3.15 10.27
C ASP A 368 22.39 1.63 10.06
N ASP A 369 21.86 0.83 11.00
CA ASP A 369 21.74 -0.62 10.82
C ASP A 369 20.53 -0.96 9.94
N TYR A 370 20.82 -1.14 8.65
CA TYR A 370 19.87 -1.46 7.61
C TYR A 370 19.72 -2.96 7.30
N THR A 371 20.42 -3.83 8.01
CA THR A 371 20.52 -5.28 7.68
C THR A 371 19.15 -5.96 7.54
N GLU A 372 18.24 -5.66 8.46
CA GLU A 372 16.86 -6.19 8.46
C GLU A 372 15.95 -5.60 7.37
N LEU A 373 16.41 -4.59 6.63
CA LEU A 373 15.67 -3.91 5.56
C LEU A 373 16.18 -4.28 4.17
N ASP A 374 17.36 -4.90 4.06
CA ASP A 374 17.98 -5.20 2.77
C ASP A 374 17.10 -6.09 1.89
N TRP A 375 16.49 -7.12 2.45
CA TRP A 375 15.58 -7.98 1.70
C TRP A 375 14.39 -7.24 1.08
N LEU A 376 14.01 -6.09 1.67
CA LEU A 376 12.87 -5.29 1.25
C LEU A 376 13.28 -4.21 0.24
N TYR A 377 14.36 -3.48 0.53
CA TYR A 377 14.74 -2.27 -0.22
C TYR A 377 15.90 -2.46 -1.20
N ALA A 378 16.70 -3.52 -1.08
CA ALA A 378 17.79 -3.77 -2.02
C ALA A 378 17.30 -3.88 -3.47
N GLY A 379 18.19 -3.50 -4.39
CA GLY A 379 17.97 -3.67 -5.82
C GLY A 379 18.27 -5.09 -6.30
N PRO A 380 18.04 -5.34 -7.60
CA PRO A 380 18.48 -6.58 -8.24
C PRO A 380 19.98 -6.86 -8.03
N ASP A 381 20.79 -5.81 -7.95
CA ASP A 381 22.24 -5.87 -7.73
C ASP A 381 22.64 -6.02 -6.24
N GLY A 382 21.65 -6.18 -5.35
CA GLY A 382 21.85 -6.22 -3.91
C GLY A 382 21.94 -4.83 -3.26
N PRO A 383 22.26 -4.76 -1.96
CA PRO A 383 22.53 -3.50 -1.29
C PRO A 383 23.90 -2.94 -1.72
N GLY A 384 24.01 -1.61 -1.81
CA GLY A 384 25.29 -0.93 -1.97
C GLY A 384 26.24 -1.17 -0.79
N PRO A 385 27.51 -0.71 -0.88
CA PRO A 385 28.48 -0.88 0.20
C PRO A 385 27.94 -0.36 1.54
N ALA A 386 28.35 -1.05 2.61
CA ALA A 386 28.00 -0.73 4.00
C ALA A 386 28.64 0.58 4.46
#